data_AF-M6V9V6-F1
#
_entry.id   AF-M6V9V6-F1
#
_cell.length_a   1.000
_cell.length_b   1.000
_cell.length_c   1.000
_cell.angle_alpha   90.00
_cell.angle_beta   90.00
_cell.angle_gamma   90.00
#
_symmetry.space_group_name_H-M   'P 1'
#
loop_
_entity.id
_entity.type
_entity.pdbx_description
1 polymer ?
#
loop_
_entity_poly.entity_id
_entity_poly.type
_entity_poly.pdbx_seq_one_letter_code
_entity_poly.pdbx_strand_id
1 'polypeptide(L)' 'MYANDERPGFYVQPPWIEYPESDPTWGGWRQGESENWFCNVWLPFWERLKPEERILYLKNWTPPKYWNLYLTQH' A
#
# COMPACT_ATOMS: atom_id res chain seq x y z
N MET A 1 2.41 -22.99 21.08
CA MET A 1 2.02 -21.62 21.45
C MET A 1 2.56 -20.69 20.37
N TYR A 2 1.75 -20.39 19.34
CA TYR A 2 2.11 -19.36 18.36
C TYR A 2 1.22 -18.17 18.68
N ALA A 3 1.86 -17.07 19.11
CA ALA A 3 1.17 -15.89 19.57
C ALA A 3 0.22 -15.35 18.49
N ASN A 4 -0.98 -15.01 18.94
CA ASN A 4 -1.96 -14.22 18.21
C ASN A 4 -1.29 -12.95 17.68
N ASP A 5 -1.14 -12.83 16.36
CA ASP A 5 -1.00 -11.54 15.70
C ASP A 5 -2.28 -11.31 14.89
N GLU A 6 -3.38 -11.08 15.62
CA GLU A 6 -4.66 -10.61 15.08
C GLU A 6 -4.57 -9.13 14.63
N ARG A 7 -3.43 -8.70 14.09
CA ARG A 7 -3.44 -7.57 13.17
C ARG A 7 -4.23 -8.06 11.96
N PRO A 8 -5.21 -7.32 11.41
CA PRO A 8 -5.80 -7.72 10.14
C PRO A 8 -4.63 -7.96 9.18
N GLY A 9 -4.45 -9.23 8.82
CA GLY A 9 -3.21 -9.80 8.32
C GLY A 9 -2.93 -9.32 6.91
N PHE A 10 -2.54 -8.06 6.78
CA PHE A 10 -2.14 -7.50 5.52
C PHE A 10 -0.73 -7.99 5.24
N TYR A 11 -0.63 -9.13 4.54
CA TYR A 11 0.63 -9.73 4.12
C TYR A 11 1.39 -8.87 3.10
N VAL A 12 0.70 -7.90 2.47
CA VAL A 12 1.27 -7.00 1.48
C VAL A 12 1.58 -5.66 2.14
N GLN A 13 2.84 -5.26 2.09
CA GLN A 13 3.30 -3.96 2.56
C GLN A 13 2.90 -2.87 1.52
N PRO A 14 2.59 -1.63 1.92
CA PRO A 14 2.31 -0.55 1.03
C PRO A 14 3.57 -0.03 0.34
N PRO A 15 3.38 0.63 -0.80
CA PRO A 15 4.47 1.09 -1.63
C PRO A 15 5.41 2.08 -0.92
N TRP A 16 4.92 2.90 0.02
CA TRP A 16 5.78 3.83 0.78
C TRP A 16 6.61 3.18 1.89
N ILE A 17 6.41 1.89 2.18
CA ILE A 17 7.30 1.13 3.08
C ILE A 17 8.26 0.28 2.28
N GLU A 18 7.79 -0.38 1.22
CA GLU A 18 8.64 -1.19 0.35
C GLU A 18 9.61 -0.32 -0.46
N TYR A 19 9.16 0.86 -0.87
CA TYR A 19 9.92 1.84 -1.63
C TYR A 19 9.79 3.24 -0.99
N PRO A 20 10.41 3.46 0.17
CA PRO A 20 10.24 4.69 0.95
C PRO A 20 10.78 5.94 0.26
N GLU A 21 11.72 5.77 -0.67
CA GLU A 21 12.32 6.86 -1.47
C GLU A 21 11.51 7.18 -2.74
N SER A 22 10.49 6.38 -3.05
CA SER A 22 9.67 6.57 -4.24
C SER A 22 8.43 7.39 -3.93
N ASP A 23 8.42 8.62 -4.43
CA ASP A 23 7.24 9.48 -4.39
C ASP A 23 6.23 9.03 -5.46
N PRO A 24 4.91 8.99 -5.17
CA PRO A 24 3.90 8.57 -6.14
C PRO A 24 3.77 9.53 -7.33
N THR A 25 4.29 10.76 -7.20
CA THR A 25 4.39 11.75 -8.29
C THR A 25 5.68 11.62 -9.10
N TRP A 26 6.67 10.87 -8.60
CA TRP A 26 7.92 10.66 -9.31
C TRP A 26 7.70 9.68 -10.47
N GLY A 27 7.98 10.12 -11.69
CA GLY A 27 7.82 9.29 -12.89
C GLY A 27 8.60 7.97 -12.85
N GLY A 28 9.70 7.91 -12.09
CA GLY A 28 10.49 6.68 -11.89
C GLY A 28 9.78 5.60 -11.07
N TRP A 29 8.81 5.97 -10.22
CA TRP A 29 7.96 5.01 -9.48
C TRP A 29 7.16 4.12 -10.44
N ARG A 30 6.71 4.69 -11.57
CA ARG A 30 5.97 4.00 -12.63
C ARG A 30 6.89 3.40 -13.70
N GLN A 31 8.15 3.07 -13.37
CA GLN A 31 9.06 2.48 -14.34
C GLN A 31 9.80 1.28 -13.76
N GLY A 32 9.70 0.14 -14.43
CA GLY A 32 10.45 -1.07 -14.07
C GLY A 32 9.81 -1.91 -12.97
N GLU A 33 10.62 -2.36 -12.01
CA GLU A 33 10.22 -3.36 -11.02
C GLU A 33 9.19 -2.84 -10.01
N SER A 34 9.26 -1.56 -9.64
CA SER A 34 8.31 -0.92 -8.71
C SER A 34 6.90 -0.83 -9.30
N GLU A 35 6.78 -0.47 -10.59
CA GLU A 35 5.49 -0.45 -11.29
C GLU A 35 4.93 -1.87 -11.41
N ASN A 36 5.78 -2.82 -11.80
CA ASN A 36 5.37 -4.21 -11.95
C ASN A 36 4.86 -4.80 -10.63
N TRP A 37 5.58 -4.57 -9.53
CA TRP A 37 5.14 -4.99 -8.20
C TRP A 37 3.86 -4.26 -7.76
N PHE A 38 3.76 -2.95 -7.98
CA PHE A 38 2.57 -2.17 -7.65
C PHE A 38 1.34 -2.71 -8.39
N CYS A 39 1.42 -2.90 -9.72
CA CYS A 39 0.30 -3.34 -10.54
C CYS A 39 -0.06 -4.82 -10.35
N ASN A 40 0.91 -5.70 -10.08
CA ASN A 40 0.66 -7.15 -9.98
C ASN A 40 0.50 -7.68 -8.55
N VAL A 41 0.97 -6.94 -7.54
CA VAL A 41 0.94 -7.36 -6.13
C VAL A 41 0.07 -6.43 -5.30
N TRP A 42 0.43 -5.15 -5.25
CA TRP A 42 -0.21 -4.21 -4.31
C TRP A 42 -1.61 -3.79 -4.76
N LEU A 43 -1.79 -3.40 -6.02
CA LEU A 43 -3.04 -2.95 -6.60
C LEU A 43 -4.16 -4.02 -6.53
N PRO A 44 -3.96 -5.28 -6.97
CA PRO A 44 -5.00 -6.30 -6.85
C PRO A 44 -5.31 -6.65 -5.40
N PHE A 45 -4.34 -6.52 -4.48
CA PHE A 45 -4.59 -6.62 -3.05
C PHE A 45 -5.48 -5.47 -2.55
N TRP A 46 -5.13 -4.22 -2.88
CA TRP A 46 -5.87 -3.02 -2.50
C TRP A 46 -7.31 -3.01 -3.03
N GLU A 47 -7.50 -3.44 -4.28
CA GLU A 47 -8.82 -3.55 -4.91
C GLU A 47 -9.71 -4.58 -4.22
N ARG A 48 -9.13 -5.68 -3.71
CA ARG A 48 -9.85 -6.73 -2.98
C ARG A 48 -10.27 -6.32 -1.57
N LEU A 49 -9.60 -5.33 -0.97
CA LEU A 49 -9.96 -4.83 0.36
C LEU A 49 -11.30 -4.09 0.32
N LYS A 50 -12.15 -4.38 1.30
CA LYS A 50 -13.37 -3.60 1.55
C LYS A 50 -13.03 -2.19 2.05
N PRO A 51 -13.97 -1.23 1.96
CA PRO A 51 -13.76 0.13 2.46
C PRO A 51 -13.32 0.16 3.93
N GLU A 52 -13.92 -0.68 4.77
CA GLU A 52 -13.56 -0.84 6.19
C GLU A 52 -12.13 -1.37 6.39
N GLU A 53 -11.70 -2.32 5.56
CA GLU A 53 -10.36 -2.90 5.59
C GLU A 53 -9.32 -1.91 5.06
N ARG A 54 -9.64 -1.11 4.05
CA ARG A 54 -8.78 -0.02 3.57
C ARG A 54 -8.55 1.02 4.66
N ILE A 55 -9.58 1.35 5.44
CA ILE A 55 -9.45 2.26 6.58
C ILE A 55 -8.53 1.65 7.66
N LEU A 56 -8.69 0.37 7.99
CA LEU A 56 -7.80 -0.33 8.92
C LEU A 56 -6.37 -0.41 8.41
N TYR A 57 -6.19 -0.67 7.11
CA TYR A 57 -4.90 -0.71 6.44
C TYR A 57 -4.18 0.63 6.56
N LEU A 58 -4.87 1.74 6.24
CA LEU A 58 -4.33 3.09 6.35
C LEU A 58 -4.10 3.53 7.81
N LYS A 59 -4.87 3.01 8.76
CA LYS A 59 -4.62 3.21 10.20
C LYS A 59 -3.37 2.49 10.69
N ASN A 60 -3.14 1.26 10.22
CA ASN A 60 -1.94 0.50 10.57
C ASN A 60 -0.69 1.05 9.87
N TRP A 61 -0.85 1.58 8.65
CA TRP A 61 0.22 2.06 7.80
C TRP A 61 -0.09 3.48 7.36
N THR A 62 0.20 4.45 8.22
CA THR A 62 -0.07 5.86 7.96
C THR A 62 0.66 6.30 6.68
N PRO A 63 -0.07 6.68 5.62
CA PRO A 63 0.56 7.11 4.37
C PRO A 63 1.24 8.48 4.55
N PRO A 64 2.39 8.71 3.89
CA PRO A 64 2.90 10.05 3.68
C PRO A 64 1.86 10.94 2.98
N LYS A 65 1.97 12.26 3.16
CA LYS A 65 1.02 13.24 2.60
C LYS A 65 0.74 13.02 1.10
N TYR A 66 1.77 12.68 0.33
CA TYR A 66 1.69 12.45 -1.12
C TYR A 66 0.91 11.17 -1.48
N TRP A 67 1.10 10.10 -0.71
CA TRP A 67 0.38 8.84 -0.90
C TRP A 67 -1.09 8.93 -0.51
N ASN A 68 -1.41 9.65 0.57
CA ASN A 68 -2.81 9.85 0.97
C ASN A 68 -3.60 10.57 -0.12
N LEU A 69 -3.02 11.62 -0.71
CA LEU A 69 -3.65 12.37 -1.81
C LEU A 69 -3.88 11.50 -3.04
N TYR A 70 -2.91 10.66 -3.40
CA TYR A 70 -3.01 9.72 -4.51
C TYR A 70 -4.16 8.71 -4.32
N LEU A 71 -4.29 8.14 -3.12
CA LEU A 71 -5.32 7.14 -2.79
C LEU A 71 -6.73 7.73 -2.63
N THR A 72 -6.86 9.03 -2.36
CA THR A 72 -8.17 9.70 -2.25
C THR A 72 -8.69 10.25 -3.58
N GLN A 73 -7.84 10.34 -4.61
CA GLN A 73 -8.20 10.92 -5.92
C GLN A 73 -8.50 9.88 -7.01
N HIS A 74 -8.24 8.60 -6.75
CA HIS A 74 -8.51 7.46 -7.64
C HIS A 74 -9.32 6.39 -6.91
#